data_AF-S5VTA1-F1
#
_entry.id   AF-S5VTA1-F1
#
_cell.length_a   1.000
_cell.length_b   1.000
_cell.length_c   1.000
_cell.angle_alpha   90.00
_cell.angle_beta   90.00
_cell.angle_gamma   90.00
#
_symmetry.space_group_name_H-M   'P 1'
#
loop_
_entity.id
_entity.type
_entity.pdbx_description
1 polymer ?
#
loop_
_entity_poly.entity_id
_entity_poly.type
_entity_poly.pdbx_seq_one_letter_code
_entity_poly.pdbx_strand_id
1 'polypeptide(L)'
;MSPMPPSEITRAGILRAIAECDRRGPEAFRAEYGYQAAAKYLLVHEGRQYDSKAIAGVAHLYDFGVALKPSTPGFSGGLKHAVAWLRREGFTVVEPPKTFHRRVGDVRPARRVDGTALHRPVLLLWAIGQAVAGTPRTRSWSATRDAVASLLVKYAQVDDGTDAARYPFWALVRDDLWVLDCAEDLILTSRGRRPTQESLNQVDPAGGLREDDYALLQSHPEAAASAAAGLILRYFYPLPPDLLKDFGLHELLAGRWADALRPQLGESFKDRDAIWRAYGGQKMAGIGCLADGILSAFSDEKGPYNDSRIPDTNWIAYVGDGLSGDQKITDGNELMAEYQAAGRPLRYWHKPYQGQFSFETWAVIVQRRMRWGVGADKEWRREFHWILAPVPSPERETWPSEVFEALDADTGILYDDTDSYRPSDVDPKVRDTSESDEDAYKRLTLNAEANAERRGRLQKPSLADRFVRDPGARAAVIRRSKGNCESPRCAGHPKELTAAGNPILQVDHVQDLAKDGPDVPWNMIALCPNCHALKTYGVNREKLRRILAATAKDRHSAALR
;
A
#
# COMPACT_ATOMS: atom_id res chain seq x y z
N MET A 1 23.94 -21.74 16.42
CA MET A 1 22.70 -21.16 16.98
C MET A 1 23.09 -20.44 18.26
N SER A 2 22.99 -19.11 18.31
CA SER A 2 23.19 -18.40 19.57
C SER A 2 22.04 -18.74 20.54
N PRO A 3 22.31 -19.00 21.82
CA PRO A 3 21.27 -19.31 22.79
C PRO A 3 20.30 -18.14 22.93
N MET A 4 19.00 -18.43 23.08
CA MET A 4 18.01 -17.42 23.42
C MET A 4 18.38 -16.78 24.77
N PRO A 5 18.27 -15.46 24.92
CA PRO A 5 18.54 -14.81 26.19
C PRO A 5 17.55 -15.32 27.27
N PRO A 6 18.00 -15.46 28.53
CA PRO A 6 17.12 -15.83 29.65
C PRO A 6 15.90 -14.89 29.71
N SER A 7 14.71 -15.45 29.88
CA SER A 7 13.44 -14.71 29.94
C SER A 7 13.19 -14.02 31.29
N GLU A 8 14.20 -13.92 32.15
CA GLU A 8 14.05 -13.71 33.59
C GLU A 8 14.84 -12.49 34.09
N ILE A 9 14.53 -11.29 33.58
CA ILE A 9 14.90 -10.06 34.31
C ILE A 9 14.08 -9.94 35.60
N THR A 10 14.69 -9.41 36.65
CA THR A 10 14.12 -9.29 38.00
C THR A 10 13.64 -7.86 38.26
N ARG A 11 12.68 -7.72 39.18
CA ARG A 11 12.27 -6.40 39.69
C ARG A 11 13.46 -5.53 40.15
N ALA A 12 14.46 -6.13 40.80
CA ALA A 12 15.64 -5.41 41.28
C ALA A 12 16.55 -4.92 40.12
N GLY A 13 16.72 -5.72 39.08
CA GLY A 13 17.41 -5.32 37.85
C GLY A 13 16.70 -4.17 37.14
N ILE A 14 15.37 -4.23 37.07
CA ILE A 14 14.54 -3.17 36.45
C ILE A 14 14.67 -1.85 37.21
N LEU A 15 14.58 -1.86 38.55
CA LEU A 15 14.74 -0.64 39.35
C LEU A 15 16.13 -0.01 39.19
N ARG A 16 17.19 -0.83 39.07
CA ARG A 16 18.54 -0.31 38.81
C ARG A 16 18.65 0.33 37.43
N ALA A 17 18.03 -0.26 36.41
CA ALA A 17 17.95 0.33 35.07
C ALA A 17 17.17 1.66 35.05
N ILE A 18 16.06 1.75 35.79
CA ILE A 18 15.30 3.00 35.96
C ILE A 18 16.19 4.07 36.63
N ALA A 19 16.82 3.74 37.76
CA ALA A 19 17.67 4.68 38.50
C ALA A 19 18.88 5.18 37.67
N GLU A 20 19.41 4.33 36.78
CA GLU A 20 20.43 4.78 35.82
C GLU A 20 19.86 5.71 34.75
N CYS A 21 18.68 5.40 34.22
CA CYS A 21 17.99 6.26 33.26
C CYS A 21 17.70 7.65 33.86
N ASP A 22 17.24 7.70 35.11
CA ASP A 22 17.01 8.96 35.83
C ASP A 22 18.30 9.79 36.00
N ARG A 23 19.42 9.12 36.30
CA ARG A 23 20.71 9.80 36.51
C ARG A 23 21.31 10.36 35.22
N ARG A 24 21.18 9.63 34.11
CA ARG A 24 21.76 10.00 32.80
C ARG A 24 20.85 10.91 31.98
N GLY A 25 19.53 10.80 32.21
CA GLY A 25 18.52 11.29 31.28
C GLY A 25 18.24 10.28 30.14
N PRO A 26 17.00 10.30 29.59
CA PRO A 26 16.52 9.28 28.66
C PRO A 26 17.26 9.27 27.32
N GLU A 27 17.68 10.42 26.80
CA GLU A 27 18.43 10.50 25.54
C GLU A 27 19.83 9.89 25.65
N ALA A 28 20.58 10.25 26.68
CA ALA A 28 21.91 9.70 26.93
C ALA A 28 21.85 8.19 27.24
N PHE A 29 20.82 7.75 27.98
CA PHE A 29 20.57 6.33 28.25
C PHE A 29 20.35 5.54 26.95
N ARG A 30 19.52 6.07 26.04
CA ARG A 30 19.29 5.45 24.73
C ARG A 30 20.56 5.39 23.89
N ALA A 31 21.31 6.49 23.81
CA ALA A 31 22.53 6.57 23.01
C ALA A 31 23.59 5.57 23.49
N GLU A 32 23.82 5.47 24.81
CA GLU A 32 24.75 4.53 25.44
C GLU A 32 24.44 3.08 25.05
N TYR A 33 23.18 2.68 25.20
CA TYR A 33 22.79 1.28 25.00
C TYR A 33 22.37 0.96 23.56
N GLY A 34 22.31 1.97 22.68
CA GLY A 34 21.96 1.85 21.27
C GLY A 34 20.45 1.76 21.00
N TYR A 35 19.61 2.17 21.95
CA TYR A 35 18.16 2.16 21.81
C TYR A 35 17.63 3.42 21.12
N GLN A 36 16.40 3.30 20.62
CA GLN A 36 15.59 4.40 20.13
C GLN A 36 14.39 4.58 21.05
N ALA A 37 13.75 5.75 21.00
CA ALA A 37 12.54 6.02 21.76
C ALA A 37 11.47 4.94 21.47
N ALA A 38 10.73 4.53 22.50
CA ALA A 38 9.76 3.47 22.41
C ALA A 38 8.56 3.91 21.58
N ALA A 39 8.34 3.23 20.46
CA ALA A 39 7.27 3.55 19.52
C ALA A 39 5.88 3.01 19.94
N LYS A 40 5.79 2.11 20.94
CA LYS A 40 4.52 1.44 21.28
C LYS A 40 4.26 1.19 22.76
N TYR A 41 5.29 0.98 23.58
CA TYR A 41 5.09 0.62 24.99
C TYR A 41 6.01 1.43 25.89
N LEU A 42 5.43 2.10 26.88
CA LEU A 42 6.13 2.85 27.90
C LEU A 42 5.92 2.19 29.25
N LEU A 43 7.00 2.09 30.01
CA LEU A 43 6.98 1.67 31.40
C LEU A 43 6.63 2.89 32.26
N VAL A 44 5.67 2.75 33.16
CA VAL A 44 5.30 3.81 34.12
C VAL A 44 5.77 3.41 35.50
N HIS A 45 6.55 4.28 36.14
CA HIS A 45 7.03 4.09 37.51
C HIS A 45 7.11 5.45 38.21
N GLU A 46 6.47 5.57 39.37
CA GLU A 46 6.46 6.79 40.21
C GLU A 46 6.08 8.07 39.44
N GLY A 47 5.07 7.96 38.56
CA GLY A 47 4.57 9.08 37.75
C GLY A 47 5.45 9.44 36.54
N ARG A 48 6.57 8.76 36.33
CA ARG A 48 7.48 8.94 35.18
C ARG A 48 7.31 7.84 34.15
N GLN A 49 7.64 8.17 32.89
CA GLN A 49 7.56 7.26 31.75
C GLN A 49 8.95 6.91 31.21
N TYR A 50 9.17 5.64 30.88
CA TYR A 50 10.44 5.12 30.40
C TYR A 50 10.26 4.21 29.18
N ASP A 51 11.28 4.16 28.32
CA ASP A 51 11.30 3.30 27.14
C ASP A 51 11.33 1.81 27.55
N SER A 52 10.19 1.12 27.45
CA SER A 52 10.02 -0.24 27.98
C SER A 52 11.09 -1.23 27.49
N LYS A 53 11.40 -1.23 26.19
CA LYS A 53 12.42 -2.11 25.62
C LYS A 53 13.84 -1.77 26.11
N ALA A 54 14.15 -0.49 26.26
CA ALA A 54 15.47 -0.06 26.72
C ALA A 54 15.67 -0.45 28.19
N ILE A 55 14.68 -0.18 29.05
CA ILE A 55 14.73 -0.58 30.46
C ILE A 55 14.85 -2.09 30.60
N ALA A 56 14.04 -2.89 29.89
CA ALA A 56 14.13 -4.34 29.96
C ALA A 56 15.49 -4.87 29.48
N GLY A 57 16.08 -4.26 28.44
CA GLY A 57 17.38 -4.67 27.90
C GLY A 57 18.54 -4.34 28.83
N VAL A 58 18.47 -3.21 29.54
CA VAL A 58 19.47 -2.80 30.54
C VAL A 58 19.25 -3.48 31.88
N ALA A 59 18.02 -3.84 32.26
CA ALA A 59 17.77 -4.67 33.44
C ALA A 59 18.54 -6.00 33.35
N HIS A 60 18.64 -6.57 32.16
CA HIS A 60 19.45 -7.76 31.90
C HIS A 60 20.95 -7.57 32.20
N LEU A 61 21.50 -6.35 32.04
CA LEU A 61 22.87 -6.02 32.49
C LEU A 61 23.02 -6.21 33.99
N TYR A 62 22.03 -5.75 34.74
CA TYR A 62 22.05 -5.76 36.19
C TYR A 62 21.83 -7.16 36.77
N ASP A 63 21.05 -7.99 36.11
CA ASP A 63 20.77 -9.36 36.55
C ASP A 63 21.82 -10.37 36.06
N PHE A 64 22.35 -10.20 34.85
CA PHE A 64 23.20 -11.21 34.18
C PHE A 64 24.55 -10.68 33.70
N GLY A 65 24.90 -9.42 33.99
CA GLY A 65 26.19 -8.84 33.64
C GLY A 65 26.34 -8.39 32.18
N VAL A 66 25.30 -8.53 31.35
CA VAL A 66 25.32 -8.11 29.93
C VAL A 66 24.04 -7.38 29.54
N ALA A 67 24.14 -6.17 28.98
CA ALA A 67 23.00 -5.47 28.42
C ALA A 67 22.57 -6.12 27.09
N LEU A 68 21.26 -6.35 26.91
CA LEU A 68 20.75 -6.73 25.59
C LEU A 68 20.84 -5.53 24.65
N LYS A 69 21.06 -5.79 23.36
CA LYS A 69 21.02 -4.76 22.31
C LYS A 69 19.66 -4.81 21.62
N PRO A 70 19.21 -3.71 20.99
CA PRO A 70 17.92 -3.71 20.30
C PRO A 70 17.81 -4.77 19.19
N SER A 71 18.95 -5.15 18.59
CA SER A 71 19.10 -6.17 17.55
C SER A 71 19.27 -7.60 18.08
N THR A 72 19.27 -7.82 19.40
CA THR A 72 19.44 -9.16 19.97
C THR A 72 18.33 -10.11 19.48
N PRO A 73 18.67 -11.26 18.87
CA PRO A 73 17.69 -12.25 18.42
C PRO A 73 16.77 -12.67 19.56
N GLY A 74 15.46 -12.76 19.29
CA GLY A 74 14.46 -13.11 20.31
C GLY A 74 14.13 -11.98 21.30
N PHE A 75 14.79 -10.82 21.25
CA PHE A 75 14.45 -9.69 22.12
C PHE A 75 13.62 -8.63 21.38
N SER A 76 12.29 -8.70 21.51
CA SER A 76 11.38 -7.69 20.96
C SER A 76 10.81 -6.75 22.03
N GLY A 77 10.38 -5.55 21.62
CA GLY A 77 9.71 -4.61 22.51
C GLY A 77 8.22 -4.90 22.73
N GLY A 78 7.71 -6.04 22.24
CA GLY A 78 6.29 -6.34 22.23
C GLY A 78 5.79 -7.11 23.45
N LEU A 79 4.50 -7.44 23.45
CA LEU A 79 3.77 -8.14 24.50
C LEU A 79 4.32 -9.51 24.89
N LYS A 80 5.19 -10.12 24.07
CA LYS A 80 5.77 -11.45 24.29
C LYS A 80 7.18 -11.44 24.91
N HIS A 81 7.83 -10.28 24.99
CA HIS A 81 9.21 -10.17 25.49
C HIS A 81 9.33 -9.03 26.51
N ALA A 82 9.91 -7.88 26.15
CA ALA A 82 10.18 -6.79 27.10
C ALA A 82 8.94 -6.41 27.95
N VAL A 83 7.77 -6.29 27.33
CA VAL A 83 6.53 -5.95 28.05
C VAL A 83 6.07 -7.08 28.96
N ALA A 84 6.16 -8.34 28.51
CA ALA A 84 5.82 -9.49 29.34
C ALA A 84 6.71 -9.54 30.59
N TRP A 85 8.02 -9.33 30.41
CA TRP A 85 8.98 -9.35 31.50
C TRP A 85 8.70 -8.24 32.52
N LEU A 86 8.53 -7.00 32.06
CA LEU A 86 8.21 -5.86 32.93
C LEU A 86 6.90 -6.06 33.70
N ARG A 87 5.84 -6.56 33.03
CA ARG A 87 4.55 -6.81 33.66
C ARG A 87 4.60 -7.95 34.68
N ARG A 88 5.36 -9.02 34.39
CA ARG A 88 5.57 -10.13 35.32
C ARG A 88 6.18 -9.65 36.64
N GLU A 89 7.12 -8.73 36.57
CA GLU A 89 7.77 -8.13 37.74
C GLU A 89 6.93 -7.02 38.43
N GLY A 90 5.65 -6.89 38.05
CA GLY A 90 4.68 -6.01 38.71
C GLY A 90 4.71 -4.55 38.25
N PHE A 91 5.36 -4.23 37.12
CA PHE A 91 5.34 -2.86 36.59
C PHE A 91 4.20 -2.62 35.61
N THR A 92 3.65 -1.40 35.66
CA THR A 92 2.66 -0.93 34.73
C THR A 92 3.32 -0.55 33.40
N VAL A 93 2.85 -1.17 32.31
CA VAL A 93 3.28 -0.83 30.95
C VAL A 93 2.07 -0.39 30.14
N VAL A 94 2.10 0.85 29.68
CA VAL A 94 1.03 1.51 28.92
C VAL A 94 1.44 1.68 27.46
N GLU A 95 0.45 1.76 26.56
CA GLU A 95 0.68 2.28 25.22
C GLU A 95 0.60 3.81 25.29
N PRO A 96 1.51 4.57 24.66
CA PRO A 96 1.36 6.02 24.57
C PRO A 96 0.05 6.35 23.84
N PRO A 97 -0.61 7.47 24.19
CA PRO A 97 -1.81 7.87 23.50
C PRO A 97 -1.51 8.02 22.00
N LYS A 98 -2.42 7.52 21.16
CA LYS A 98 -2.31 7.68 19.72
C LYS A 98 -2.32 9.17 19.38
N THR A 99 -1.44 9.58 18.46
CA THR A 99 -1.43 10.95 17.94
C THR A 99 -2.78 11.29 17.31
N PHE A 100 -3.13 12.57 17.26
CA PHE A 100 -4.35 13.05 16.59
C PHE A 100 -4.44 12.49 15.16
N HIS A 101 -3.37 12.65 14.38
CA HIS A 101 -3.28 12.13 13.01
C HIS A 101 -3.58 10.62 12.92
N ARG A 102 -3.06 9.82 13.86
CA ARG A 102 -3.34 8.38 13.89
C ARG A 102 -4.80 8.08 14.25
N ARG A 103 -5.40 8.81 15.19
CA ARG A 103 -6.81 8.64 15.57
C ARG A 103 -7.75 8.99 14.42
N VAL A 104 -7.50 10.11 13.73
CA VAL A 104 -8.23 10.48 12.50
C VAL A 104 -8.07 9.40 11.41
N GLY A 105 -6.86 8.86 11.25
CA GLY A 105 -6.61 7.76 10.32
C GLY A 105 -7.30 6.44 10.67
N ASP A 106 -7.48 6.17 11.96
CA ASP A 106 -8.20 4.99 12.47
C ASP A 106 -9.72 5.08 12.28
N VAL A 107 -10.28 6.27 12.00
CA VAL A 107 -11.69 6.42 11.62
C VAL A 107 -11.92 5.69 10.30
N ARG A 108 -12.56 4.51 10.37
CA ARG A 108 -12.97 3.67 9.23
C ARG A 108 -14.47 3.40 9.33
N PRO A 109 -15.32 4.11 8.57
CA PRO A 109 -16.75 3.86 8.56
C PRO A 109 -17.09 2.44 8.13
N ALA A 110 -18.22 1.94 8.66
CA ALA A 110 -18.74 0.65 8.23
C ALA A 110 -19.16 0.72 6.75
N ARG A 111 -18.90 -0.36 6.02
CA ARG A 111 -19.40 -0.55 4.66
C ARG A 111 -20.89 -0.86 4.70
N ARG A 112 -21.63 -0.30 3.74
CA ARG A 112 -23.03 -0.57 3.46
C ARG A 112 -23.17 -0.99 2.01
N VAL A 113 -24.33 -1.53 1.65
CA VAL A 113 -24.65 -1.95 0.28
C VAL A 113 -24.63 -0.76 -0.70
N ASP A 114 -25.01 0.42 -0.21
CA ASP A 114 -25.10 1.69 -0.93
C ASP A 114 -23.84 2.57 -0.82
N GLY A 115 -22.79 2.10 -0.13
CA GLY A 115 -21.53 2.84 -0.01
C GLY A 115 -20.98 2.89 1.42
N THR A 116 -20.22 3.96 1.73
CA THR A 116 -19.54 4.12 3.02
C THR A 116 -20.35 5.05 3.92
N ALA A 117 -20.50 4.73 5.22
CA ALA A 117 -21.27 5.57 6.14
C ALA A 117 -20.51 6.88 6.54
N LEU A 118 -20.64 7.94 5.74
CA LEU A 118 -19.81 9.16 5.83
C LEU A 118 -20.07 10.09 7.04
N HIS A 119 -20.98 9.71 7.93
CA HIS A 119 -21.39 10.51 9.10
C HIS A 119 -20.22 11.00 9.97
N ARG A 120 -19.29 10.09 10.33
CA ARG A 120 -18.12 10.39 11.17
C ARG A 120 -17.12 11.32 10.46
N PRO A 121 -16.70 11.01 9.21
CA PRO A 121 -15.88 11.93 8.41
C PRO A 121 -16.49 13.33 8.26
N VAL A 122 -17.80 13.46 8.04
CA VAL A 122 -18.48 14.77 7.92
C VAL A 122 -18.36 15.56 9.21
N LEU A 123 -18.74 15.00 10.36
CA LEU A 123 -18.66 15.73 11.63
C LEU A 123 -17.20 16.12 11.97
N LEU A 124 -16.25 15.22 11.73
CA LEU A 124 -14.84 15.46 12.02
C LEU A 124 -14.25 16.53 11.09
N LEU A 125 -14.59 16.52 9.80
CA LEU A 125 -14.13 17.52 8.84
C LEU A 125 -14.69 18.90 9.18
N TRP A 126 -15.97 18.97 9.59
CA TRP A 126 -16.59 20.20 10.06
C TRP A 126 -15.91 20.74 11.31
N ALA A 127 -15.62 19.86 12.28
CA ALA A 127 -14.95 20.25 13.51
C ALA A 127 -13.52 20.78 13.27
N ILE A 128 -12.78 20.22 12.31
CA ILE A 128 -11.47 20.76 11.90
C ILE A 128 -11.64 22.18 11.33
N GLY A 129 -12.61 22.40 10.44
CA GLY A 129 -12.90 23.73 9.92
C GLY A 129 -13.29 24.74 11.01
N GLN A 130 -14.08 24.31 11.99
CA GLN A 130 -14.45 25.15 13.14
C GLN A 130 -13.24 25.52 14.02
N ALA A 131 -12.30 24.60 14.22
CA ALA A 131 -11.08 24.87 14.98
C ALA A 131 -10.15 25.85 14.25
N VAL A 132 -9.99 25.68 12.93
CA VAL A 132 -9.22 26.57 12.06
C VAL A 132 -9.80 27.99 12.05
N ALA A 133 -11.13 28.11 12.04
CA ALA A 133 -11.83 29.39 12.11
C ALA A 133 -11.82 30.03 13.52
N GLY A 134 -11.18 29.42 14.52
CA GLY A 134 -11.05 29.98 15.87
C GLY A 134 -12.35 29.96 16.68
N THR A 135 -13.34 29.16 16.28
CA THR A 135 -14.64 29.11 16.97
C THR A 135 -14.59 28.24 18.23
N PRO A 136 -15.46 28.45 19.25
CA PRO A 136 -15.36 27.75 20.53
C PRO A 136 -15.21 26.22 20.40
N ARG A 137 -14.29 25.63 21.17
CA ARG A 137 -13.94 24.19 21.15
C ARG A 137 -15.15 23.28 21.30
N THR A 138 -16.03 23.59 22.23
CA THR A 138 -17.28 22.87 22.47
C THR A 138 -18.48 23.73 22.09
N ARG A 139 -19.53 23.07 21.61
CA ARG A 139 -20.82 23.67 21.28
C ARG A 139 -21.94 22.76 21.75
N SER A 140 -23.09 23.35 22.04
CA SER A 140 -24.28 22.56 22.38
C SER A 140 -24.64 21.57 21.26
N TRP A 141 -25.28 20.48 21.64
CA TRP A 141 -25.79 19.48 20.72
C TRP A 141 -26.71 20.11 19.67
N SER A 142 -27.63 20.99 20.08
CA SER A 142 -28.55 21.73 19.23
C SER A 142 -27.82 22.54 18.14
N ALA A 143 -26.83 23.33 18.54
CA ALA A 143 -26.04 24.14 17.60
C ALA A 143 -25.21 23.27 16.64
N THR A 144 -24.64 22.17 17.13
CA THR A 144 -23.85 21.23 16.30
C THR A 144 -24.74 20.50 15.30
N ARG A 145 -25.89 20.00 15.76
CA ARG A 145 -26.90 19.33 14.94
C ARG A 145 -27.35 20.21 13.79
N ASP A 146 -27.75 21.45 14.09
CA ASP A 146 -28.29 22.37 13.09
C ASP A 146 -27.22 22.81 12.07
N ALA A 147 -25.97 22.97 12.52
CA ALA A 147 -24.85 23.30 11.64
C ALA A 147 -24.43 22.15 10.71
N VAL A 148 -24.51 20.91 11.18
CA VAL A 148 -23.99 19.73 10.46
C VAL A 148 -25.08 18.99 9.67
N ALA A 149 -26.36 19.19 9.99
CA ALA A 149 -27.47 18.49 9.33
C ALA A 149 -27.47 18.68 7.81
N SER A 150 -27.31 19.90 7.32
CA SER A 150 -27.26 20.18 5.87
C SER A 150 -26.04 19.55 5.19
N LEU A 151 -24.88 19.53 5.87
CA LEU A 151 -23.66 18.88 5.39
C LEU A 151 -23.84 17.36 5.31
N LEU A 152 -24.52 16.75 6.27
CA LEU A 152 -24.82 15.32 6.24
C LEU A 152 -25.74 14.97 5.07
N VAL A 153 -26.81 15.75 4.83
CA VAL A 153 -27.67 15.54 3.67
C VAL A 153 -26.86 15.67 2.38
N LYS A 154 -26.09 16.76 2.22
CA LYS A 154 -25.34 17.05 0.99
C LYS A 154 -24.23 16.05 0.71
N TYR A 155 -23.44 15.68 1.72
CA TYR A 155 -22.19 14.93 1.52
C TYR A 155 -22.22 13.48 2.02
N ALA A 156 -23.10 13.15 2.97
CA ALA A 156 -23.31 11.77 3.41
C ALA A 156 -24.55 11.11 2.79
N GLN A 157 -25.29 11.84 1.95
CA GLN A 157 -26.47 11.35 1.20
C GLN A 157 -27.50 10.68 2.11
N VAL A 158 -27.77 11.29 3.27
CA VAL A 158 -28.79 10.84 4.22
C VAL A 158 -30.07 11.66 4.04
N ASP A 159 -31.23 11.02 4.23
CA ASP A 159 -32.53 11.69 4.08
C ASP A 159 -32.79 12.70 5.21
N ASP A 160 -32.47 12.33 6.45
CA ASP A 160 -32.64 13.17 7.64
C ASP A 160 -31.28 13.48 8.29
N GLY A 161 -30.72 14.64 7.93
CA GLY A 161 -29.45 15.12 8.49
C GLY A 161 -29.51 15.36 10.01
N THR A 162 -30.68 15.71 10.55
CA THR A 162 -30.88 16.02 11.96
C THR A 162 -30.79 14.74 12.80
N ASP A 163 -31.47 13.67 12.40
CA ASP A 163 -31.33 12.36 13.05
C ASP A 163 -29.92 11.77 12.83
N ALA A 164 -29.39 11.93 11.61
CA ALA A 164 -28.08 11.41 11.24
C ALA A 164 -26.94 12.00 12.08
N ALA A 165 -27.02 13.28 12.49
CA ALA A 165 -26.00 13.95 13.31
C ALA A 165 -25.79 13.29 14.68
N ARG A 166 -26.80 12.58 15.20
CA ARG A 166 -26.74 11.92 16.51
C ARG A 166 -25.67 10.83 16.56
N TYR A 167 -25.55 10.08 15.47
CA TYR A 167 -24.61 8.96 15.41
C TYR A 167 -23.14 9.40 15.54
N PRO A 168 -22.60 10.30 14.71
CA PRO A 168 -21.20 10.70 14.80
C PRO A 168 -20.92 11.52 16.06
N PHE A 169 -21.85 12.32 16.57
CA PHE A 169 -21.69 13.11 17.79
C PHE A 169 -21.39 12.24 19.02
N TRP A 170 -21.95 11.03 19.06
CA TRP A 170 -21.63 10.04 20.09
C TRP A 170 -20.48 9.09 19.69
N ALA A 171 -20.45 8.63 18.43
CA ALA A 171 -19.49 7.62 18.00
C ALA A 171 -18.04 8.11 18.05
N LEU A 172 -17.80 9.40 17.75
CA LEU A 172 -16.45 9.97 17.78
C LEU A 172 -15.86 10.03 19.19
N VAL A 173 -16.67 9.93 20.25
CA VAL A 173 -16.18 9.79 21.64
C VAL A 173 -15.42 8.47 21.80
N ARG A 174 -15.95 7.38 21.25
CA ARG A 174 -15.29 6.06 21.27
C ARG A 174 -14.10 5.96 20.32
N ASP A 175 -14.03 6.85 19.34
CA ASP A 175 -12.88 6.99 18.45
C ASP A 175 -11.77 7.87 19.08
N ASP A 176 -11.93 8.27 20.36
CA ASP A 176 -11.03 9.18 21.09
C ASP A 176 -10.85 10.54 20.40
N LEU A 177 -11.83 11.03 19.64
CA LEU A 177 -11.76 12.29 18.86
C LEU A 177 -12.76 13.35 19.32
N TRP A 178 -13.68 12.99 20.20
CA TRP A 178 -14.75 13.86 20.68
C TRP A 178 -14.90 13.73 22.19
N VAL A 179 -15.31 14.81 22.85
CA VAL A 179 -15.69 14.84 24.25
C VAL A 179 -17.06 15.46 24.40
N LEU A 180 -17.81 15.01 25.39
CA LEU A 180 -19.12 15.51 25.74
C LEU A 180 -19.12 15.89 27.22
N ASP A 181 -19.59 17.07 27.52
CA ASP A 181 -19.87 17.51 28.89
C ASP A 181 -21.18 16.83 29.35
N CYS A 182 -21.25 16.47 30.63
CA CYS A 182 -22.42 15.83 31.25
C CYS A 182 -22.91 14.56 30.51
N ALA A 183 -21.98 13.74 29.99
CA ALA A 183 -22.32 12.52 29.27
C ALA A 183 -23.06 11.48 30.14
N GLU A 184 -22.83 11.54 31.46
CA GLU A 184 -23.48 10.74 32.50
C GLU A 184 -24.99 10.99 32.62
N ASP A 185 -25.47 12.17 32.21
CA ASP A 185 -26.88 12.56 32.29
C ASP A 185 -27.69 12.08 31.08
N LEU A 186 -27.03 11.47 30.08
CA LEU A 186 -27.67 11.02 28.86
C LEU A 186 -28.29 9.63 29.00
N ILE A 187 -29.58 9.53 28.65
CA ILE A 187 -30.30 8.26 28.58
C ILE A 187 -29.91 7.56 27.28
N LEU A 188 -29.31 6.38 27.41
CA LEU A 188 -28.94 5.55 26.28
C LEU A 188 -30.14 4.77 25.72
N THR A 189 -30.10 4.49 24.43
CA THR A 189 -31.04 3.56 23.76
C THR A 189 -31.00 2.17 24.43
N SER A 190 -32.05 1.36 24.24
CA SER A 190 -32.17 0.02 24.86
C SER A 190 -30.99 -0.94 24.65
N ARG A 191 -30.15 -0.70 23.64
CA ARG A 191 -28.92 -1.47 23.38
C ARG A 191 -27.65 -0.82 23.95
N GLY A 192 -27.74 0.29 24.67
CA GLY A 192 -26.61 1.04 25.24
C GLY A 192 -25.65 1.63 24.20
N ARG A 193 -26.05 1.71 22.92
CA ARG A 193 -25.12 2.01 21.82
C ARG A 193 -24.94 3.50 21.54
N ARG A 194 -25.98 4.29 21.80
CA ARG A 194 -26.04 5.75 21.60
C ARG A 194 -27.14 6.35 22.48
N PRO A 195 -27.06 7.65 22.83
CA PRO A 195 -28.13 8.37 23.52
C PRO A 195 -29.42 8.44 22.69
N THR A 196 -30.56 8.58 23.35
CA THR A 196 -31.85 8.83 22.68
C THR A 196 -31.92 10.27 22.16
N GLN A 197 -32.76 10.51 21.15
CA GLN A 197 -32.97 11.87 20.61
C GLN A 197 -33.54 12.80 21.67
N GLU A 198 -34.54 12.32 22.41
CA GLU A 198 -35.22 13.06 23.45
C GLU A 198 -34.23 13.50 24.54
N SER A 199 -33.38 12.58 25.01
CA SER A 199 -32.37 12.90 26.02
C SER A 199 -31.34 13.91 25.54
N LEU A 200 -30.83 13.78 24.30
CA LEU A 200 -29.90 14.76 23.75
C LEU A 200 -30.54 16.15 23.59
N ASN A 201 -31.79 16.21 23.15
CA ASN A 201 -32.49 17.47 22.98
C ASN A 201 -32.85 18.13 24.33
N GLN A 202 -33.09 17.33 25.37
CA GLN A 202 -33.43 17.83 26.70
C GLN A 202 -32.19 18.30 27.48
N VAL A 203 -31.11 17.52 27.46
CA VAL A 203 -29.85 17.85 28.17
C VAL A 203 -29.05 18.90 27.40
N ASP A 204 -29.12 18.88 26.07
CA ASP A 204 -28.37 19.73 25.14
C ASP A 204 -26.85 19.81 25.46
N PRO A 205 -26.17 18.66 25.62
CA PRO A 205 -24.79 18.63 26.12
C PRO A 205 -23.84 19.36 25.17
N ALA A 206 -22.88 20.08 25.75
CA ALA A 206 -21.80 20.65 24.97
C ALA A 206 -20.83 19.54 24.52
N GLY A 207 -20.45 19.55 23.26
CA GLY A 207 -19.56 18.56 22.66
C GLY A 207 -18.56 19.19 21.70
N GLY A 208 -17.39 18.57 21.57
CA GLY A 208 -16.32 19.11 20.72
C GLY A 208 -15.10 18.22 20.63
N LEU A 209 -14.08 18.70 19.90
CA LEU A 209 -12.77 18.07 19.86
C LEU A 209 -12.14 18.05 21.26
N ARG A 210 -11.24 17.09 21.50
CA ARG A 210 -10.40 17.08 22.70
C ARG A 210 -9.58 18.35 22.81
N GLU A 211 -9.25 18.75 24.03
CA GLU A 211 -8.51 19.97 24.33
C GLU A 211 -7.15 20.03 23.61
N ASP A 212 -6.32 18.99 23.77
CA ASP A 212 -5.01 18.91 23.11
C ASP A 212 -5.12 18.93 21.58
N ASP A 213 -6.16 18.30 21.02
CA ASP A 213 -6.37 18.24 19.57
C ASP A 213 -6.80 19.60 19.03
N TYR A 214 -7.71 20.27 19.73
CA TYR A 214 -8.15 21.62 19.36
C TYR A 214 -6.97 22.61 19.43
N ALA A 215 -6.18 22.56 20.51
CA ALA A 215 -4.99 23.39 20.66
C ALA A 215 -3.95 23.10 19.57
N LEU A 216 -3.74 21.83 19.20
CA LEU A 216 -2.88 21.43 18.08
C LEU A 216 -3.36 22.06 16.76
N LEU A 217 -4.64 21.94 16.45
CA LEU A 217 -5.21 22.47 15.21
C LEU A 217 -5.14 24.00 15.11
N GLN A 218 -5.24 24.71 16.24
CA GLN A 218 -5.08 26.17 16.27
C GLN A 218 -3.62 26.61 16.13
N SER A 219 -2.69 25.87 16.72
CA SER A 219 -1.27 26.25 16.77
C SER A 219 -0.47 25.79 15.56
N HIS A 220 -0.91 24.73 14.88
CA HIS A 220 -0.21 24.08 13.76
C HIS A 220 -1.17 23.86 12.58
N PRO A 221 -1.36 24.86 11.71
CA PRO A 221 -2.26 24.77 10.54
C PRO A 221 -1.96 23.58 9.62
N GLU A 222 -0.71 23.14 9.53
CA GLU A 222 -0.30 21.97 8.76
C GLU A 222 -0.90 20.66 9.29
N ALA A 223 -1.13 20.55 10.61
CA ALA A 223 -1.79 19.39 11.21
C ALA A 223 -3.28 19.35 10.83
N ALA A 224 -3.93 20.52 10.82
CA ALA A 224 -5.31 20.66 10.35
C ALA A 224 -5.43 20.33 8.86
N ALA A 225 -4.54 20.89 8.05
CA ALA A 225 -4.51 20.67 6.61
C ALA A 225 -4.28 19.19 6.28
N SER A 226 -3.30 18.54 6.93
CA SER A 226 -3.01 17.12 6.72
C SER A 226 -4.18 16.22 7.12
N ALA A 227 -4.84 16.48 8.26
CA ALA A 227 -5.97 15.69 8.72
C ALA A 227 -7.18 15.84 7.79
N ALA A 228 -7.49 17.08 7.39
CA ALA A 228 -8.58 17.37 6.46
C ALA A 228 -8.31 16.76 5.08
N ALA A 229 -7.11 16.93 4.51
CA ALA A 229 -6.71 16.31 3.25
C ALA A 229 -6.79 14.78 3.30
N GLY A 230 -6.40 14.16 4.42
CA GLY A 230 -6.53 12.72 4.62
C GLY A 230 -7.99 12.24 4.58
N LEU A 231 -8.90 12.98 5.23
CA LEU A 231 -10.34 12.69 5.18
C LEU A 231 -10.91 12.90 3.77
N ILE A 232 -10.54 13.99 3.09
CA ILE A 232 -10.95 14.29 1.71
C ILE A 232 -10.58 13.14 0.78
N LEU A 233 -9.30 12.74 0.74
CA LEU A 233 -8.85 11.65 -0.14
C LEU A 233 -9.57 10.33 0.15
N ARG A 234 -9.86 10.03 1.42
CA ARG A 234 -10.41 8.73 1.82
C ARG A 234 -11.93 8.65 1.67
N TYR A 235 -12.64 9.76 1.73
CA TYR A 235 -14.10 9.73 1.88
C TYR A 235 -14.86 10.64 0.93
N PHE A 236 -14.21 11.68 0.42
CA PHE A 236 -14.81 12.67 -0.47
C PHE A 236 -14.01 12.79 -1.76
N TYR A 237 -13.48 11.66 -2.24
CA TYR A 237 -12.76 11.60 -3.50
C TYR A 237 -13.69 11.06 -4.60
N PRO A 238 -13.79 11.72 -5.77
CA PRO A 238 -13.16 13.00 -6.13
C PRO A 238 -13.71 14.19 -5.32
N LEU A 239 -12.89 15.23 -5.11
CA LEU A 239 -13.25 16.40 -4.31
C LEU A 239 -14.49 17.12 -4.91
N PRO A 240 -15.62 17.23 -4.17
CA PRO A 240 -16.77 17.99 -4.64
C PRO A 240 -16.48 19.51 -4.66
N PRO A 241 -16.99 20.28 -5.65
CA PRO A 241 -16.61 21.69 -5.85
C PRO A 241 -16.78 22.60 -4.64
N ASP A 242 -17.90 22.48 -3.91
CA ASP A 242 -18.19 23.36 -2.77
C ASP A 242 -17.65 22.84 -1.43
N LEU A 243 -17.07 21.63 -1.39
CA LEU A 243 -16.77 20.97 -0.11
C LEU A 243 -15.86 21.82 0.77
N LEU A 244 -14.78 22.38 0.22
CA LEU A 244 -13.88 23.20 1.04
C LEU A 244 -14.59 24.45 1.60
N LYS A 245 -15.52 25.04 0.86
CA LYS A 245 -16.26 26.23 1.31
C LYS A 245 -17.28 25.86 2.39
N ASP A 246 -18.08 24.82 2.16
CA ASP A 246 -19.15 24.39 3.05
C ASP A 246 -18.61 23.92 4.41
N PHE A 247 -17.39 23.38 4.44
CA PHE A 247 -16.72 22.97 5.67
C PHE A 247 -15.82 24.05 6.30
N GLY A 248 -15.69 25.24 5.70
CA GLY A 248 -14.84 26.32 6.22
C GLY A 248 -13.34 26.05 6.08
N LEU A 249 -12.94 25.27 5.07
CA LEU A 249 -11.56 24.85 4.80
C LEU A 249 -10.95 25.51 3.56
N HIS A 250 -11.69 26.39 2.87
CA HIS A 250 -11.25 27.00 1.61
C HIS A 250 -9.93 27.74 1.75
N GLU A 251 -9.79 28.64 2.73
CA GLU A 251 -8.54 29.38 2.96
C GLU A 251 -7.35 28.47 3.29
N LEU A 252 -7.59 27.30 3.89
CA LEU A 252 -6.55 26.37 4.30
C LEU A 252 -6.08 25.45 3.17
N LEU A 253 -6.98 25.07 2.25
CA LEU A 253 -6.77 23.97 1.30
C LEU A 253 -7.06 24.33 -0.17
N ALA A 254 -7.46 25.56 -0.48
CA ALA A 254 -7.70 25.97 -1.85
C ALA A 254 -6.43 25.86 -2.71
N GLY A 255 -6.61 25.57 -4.00
CA GLY A 255 -5.53 25.44 -4.97
C GLY A 255 -4.95 24.03 -5.03
N ARG A 256 -4.30 23.55 -3.95
CA ARG A 256 -3.69 22.21 -3.89
C ARG A 256 -3.87 21.53 -2.53
N TRP A 257 -5.06 20.98 -2.28
CA TRP A 257 -5.39 20.35 -1.00
C TRP A 257 -4.50 19.13 -0.72
N ALA A 258 -4.03 18.45 -1.76
CA ALA A 258 -3.21 17.25 -1.60
C ALA A 258 -1.77 17.54 -1.15
N ASP A 259 -1.26 18.76 -1.30
CA ASP A 259 0.09 19.15 -0.86
C ASP A 259 0.25 19.08 0.67
N ALA A 260 -0.87 19.12 1.40
CA ALA A 260 -0.89 18.95 2.85
C ALA A 260 -0.62 17.50 3.29
N LEU A 261 -0.74 16.51 2.38
CA LEU A 261 -0.49 15.12 2.70
C LEU A 261 1.01 14.86 2.92
N ARG A 262 1.30 13.86 3.76
CA ARG A 262 2.66 13.33 3.97
C ARG A 262 2.68 11.82 3.79
N PRO A 263 3.81 11.19 3.42
CA PRO A 263 5.09 11.80 2.98
C PRO A 263 4.97 12.68 1.74
N GLN A 264 6.00 13.50 1.49
CA GLN A 264 6.14 14.21 0.22
C GLN A 264 6.77 13.30 -0.84
N LEU A 265 6.45 13.54 -2.12
CA LEU A 265 7.06 12.79 -3.23
C LEU A 265 8.59 12.90 -3.19
N GLY A 266 9.27 11.77 -3.39
CA GLY A 266 10.72 11.65 -3.34
C GLY A 266 11.32 11.46 -1.94
N GLU A 267 10.52 11.59 -0.87
CA GLU A 267 11.02 11.39 0.49
C GLU A 267 11.52 9.95 0.68
N SER A 268 12.74 9.82 1.18
CA SER A 268 13.53 8.59 1.15
C SER A 268 13.89 8.09 2.55
N PHE A 269 13.83 6.77 2.73
CA PHE A 269 14.01 6.08 3.99
C PHE A 269 14.82 4.81 3.79
N LYS A 270 15.76 4.56 4.71
CA LYS A 270 16.65 3.40 4.66
C LYS A 270 15.91 2.06 4.57
N ASP A 271 14.83 1.90 5.32
CA ASP A 271 14.10 0.64 5.44
C ASP A 271 12.62 0.85 5.86
N ARG A 272 11.86 -0.25 5.86
CA ARG A 272 10.45 -0.28 6.28
C ARG A 272 10.24 0.14 7.74
N ASP A 273 11.24 -0.01 8.61
CA ASP A 273 11.15 0.38 10.02
C ASP A 273 11.23 1.90 10.18
N ALA A 274 12.08 2.57 9.41
CA ALA A 274 12.16 4.02 9.36
C ALA A 274 10.84 4.65 8.86
N ILE A 275 10.25 4.10 7.79
CA ILE A 275 8.94 4.54 7.28
C ILE A 275 7.86 4.36 8.35
N TRP A 276 7.83 3.18 8.99
CA TRP A 276 6.86 2.88 10.03
C TRP A 276 6.99 3.80 11.26
N ARG A 277 8.21 4.20 11.64
CA ARG A 277 8.39 5.20 12.71
C ARG A 277 7.89 6.59 12.31
N ALA A 278 8.12 6.98 11.06
CA ALA A 278 7.73 8.30 10.57
C ALA A 278 6.21 8.43 10.35
N TYR A 279 5.58 7.41 9.74
CA TYR A 279 4.19 7.47 9.31
C TYR A 279 3.28 6.38 9.86
N GLY A 280 3.77 5.52 10.75
CA GLY A 280 2.99 4.43 11.35
C GLY A 280 2.51 3.40 10.32
N GLY A 281 1.32 2.85 10.55
CA GLY A 281 0.75 1.80 9.70
C GLY A 281 1.28 0.40 10.01
N GLN A 282 1.14 -0.50 9.04
CA GLN A 282 1.62 -1.88 9.13
C GLN A 282 3.04 -1.99 8.58
N LYS A 283 4.00 -2.31 9.45
CA LYS A 283 5.43 -2.33 9.11
C LYS A 283 5.79 -3.30 7.98
N MET A 284 5.19 -4.50 7.97
CA MET A 284 5.61 -5.60 7.09
C MET A 284 4.66 -5.89 5.92
N ALA A 285 3.50 -5.24 5.87
CA ALA A 285 2.52 -5.48 4.80
C ALA A 285 3.01 -4.89 3.47
N GLY A 286 2.99 -5.67 2.38
CA GLY A 286 3.30 -5.16 1.04
C GLY A 286 2.26 -4.15 0.58
N ILE A 287 0.99 -4.40 0.91
CA ILE A 287 -0.13 -3.48 0.70
C ILE A 287 -0.71 -3.15 2.07
N GLY A 288 -0.76 -1.88 2.45
CA GLY A 288 -1.32 -1.48 3.73
C GLY A 288 -1.47 0.03 3.89
N CYS A 289 -2.26 0.44 4.87
CA CYS A 289 -2.43 1.85 5.16
C CYS A 289 -1.34 2.36 6.13
N LEU A 290 -0.89 3.59 5.89
CA LEU A 290 -0.13 4.36 6.88
C LEU A 290 -1.07 4.87 8.00
N ALA A 291 -0.54 5.66 8.94
CA ALA A 291 -1.30 6.19 10.07
C ALA A 291 -2.44 7.13 9.69
N ASP A 292 -2.40 7.73 8.50
CA ASP A 292 -3.49 8.55 7.93
C ASP A 292 -4.67 7.73 7.39
N GLY A 293 -4.50 6.41 7.27
CA GLY A 293 -5.50 5.52 6.68
C GLY A 293 -5.54 5.53 5.14
N ILE A 294 -4.56 6.15 4.47
CA ILE A 294 -4.40 6.13 3.00
C ILE A 294 -3.57 4.90 2.60
N LEU A 295 -4.01 4.20 1.55
CA LEU A 295 -3.39 2.98 1.06
C LEU A 295 -2.00 3.26 0.49
N SER A 296 -1.06 2.37 0.79
CA SER A 296 0.30 2.38 0.29
C SER A 296 0.69 0.97 -0.19
N ALA A 297 1.22 0.89 -1.40
CA ALA A 297 1.83 -0.31 -1.97
C ALA A 297 3.36 -0.18 -1.91
N PHE A 298 4.05 -1.24 -1.51
CA PHE A 298 5.49 -1.23 -1.27
C PHE A 298 6.19 -2.29 -2.11
N SER A 299 6.97 -1.82 -3.08
CA SER A 299 7.76 -2.63 -3.97
C SER A 299 9.24 -2.61 -3.55
N ASP A 300 9.84 -3.78 -3.37
CA ASP A 300 11.27 -3.95 -3.09
C ASP A 300 11.84 -4.85 -4.18
N GLU A 301 12.87 -4.41 -4.92
CA GLU A 301 13.49 -5.22 -5.98
C GLU A 301 14.14 -6.52 -5.47
N LYS A 302 14.46 -6.61 -4.16
CA LYS A 302 14.87 -7.87 -3.51
C LYS A 302 13.71 -8.59 -2.82
N GLY A 303 12.51 -8.06 -2.91
CA GLY A 303 11.31 -8.59 -2.29
C GLY A 303 10.92 -9.97 -2.86
N PRO A 304 9.98 -10.65 -2.20
CA PRO A 304 9.45 -11.92 -2.69
C PRO A 304 8.62 -11.76 -3.97
N TYR A 305 8.21 -10.52 -4.30
CA TYR A 305 7.38 -10.19 -5.42
C TYR A 305 8.21 -9.62 -6.56
N ASN A 306 7.92 -10.08 -7.78
CA ASN A 306 8.59 -9.61 -8.99
C ASN A 306 7.81 -8.46 -9.63
N ASP A 307 7.69 -7.36 -8.88
CA ASP A 307 7.09 -6.14 -9.39
C ASP A 307 7.98 -5.56 -10.50
N SER A 308 7.37 -4.95 -11.51
CA SER A 308 8.13 -4.39 -12.62
C SER A 308 7.44 -3.20 -13.26
N ARG A 309 8.25 -2.33 -13.87
CA ARG A 309 7.73 -1.37 -14.85
C ARG A 309 7.35 -2.14 -16.11
N ILE A 310 6.17 -1.83 -16.64
CA ILE A 310 5.72 -2.38 -17.91
C ILE A 310 6.61 -1.78 -18.99
N PRO A 311 7.33 -2.60 -19.79
CA PRO A 311 8.25 -2.10 -20.82
C PRO A 311 7.58 -1.10 -21.76
N ASP A 312 8.36 -0.13 -22.22
CA ASP A 312 7.91 0.97 -23.11
C ASP A 312 6.91 1.94 -22.47
N THR A 313 6.66 1.81 -21.16
CA THR A 313 5.84 2.74 -20.35
C THR A 313 6.52 3.02 -19.00
N ASN A 314 5.98 3.96 -18.24
CA ASN A 314 6.31 4.13 -16.82
C ASN A 314 5.29 3.45 -15.88
N TRP A 315 4.34 2.68 -16.42
CA TRP A 315 3.29 2.03 -15.62
C TRP A 315 3.84 0.83 -14.87
N ILE A 316 3.17 0.44 -13.80
CA ILE A 316 3.67 -0.57 -12.85
C ILE A 316 2.77 -1.79 -12.92
N ALA A 317 3.37 -2.97 -13.07
CA ALA A 317 2.73 -4.25 -12.76
C ALA A 317 3.13 -4.64 -11.33
N TYR A 318 2.19 -4.50 -10.41
CA TYR A 318 2.39 -4.74 -8.98
C TYR A 318 1.72 -6.05 -8.56
N VAL A 319 2.47 -6.95 -7.91
CA VAL A 319 1.94 -8.25 -7.49
C VAL A 319 1.11 -8.09 -6.21
N GLY A 320 -0.03 -8.78 -6.17
CA GLY A 320 -0.98 -8.72 -5.06
C GLY A 320 -0.47 -9.28 -3.74
N ASP A 321 -1.29 -9.10 -2.70
CA ASP A 321 -1.03 -9.56 -1.35
C ASP A 321 -1.25 -11.08 -1.22
N GLY A 322 -0.50 -11.70 -0.30
CA GLY A 322 -0.43 -13.14 -0.08
C GLY A 322 0.92 -13.69 -0.53
N LEU A 323 1.63 -14.39 0.37
CA LEU A 323 3.00 -14.90 0.17
C LEU A 323 3.06 -16.34 -0.36
N SER A 324 2.00 -17.11 -0.16
CA SER A 324 1.92 -18.54 -0.48
C SER A 324 0.49 -18.91 -0.88
N GLY A 325 0.36 -19.91 -1.76
CA GLY A 325 -0.92 -20.34 -2.31
C GLY A 325 -1.61 -19.30 -3.20
N ASP A 326 -2.72 -19.71 -3.82
CA ASP A 326 -3.51 -18.84 -4.69
C ASP A 326 -4.03 -17.63 -3.92
N GLN A 327 -3.77 -16.44 -4.48
CA GLN A 327 -4.20 -15.18 -3.90
C GLN A 327 -5.72 -15.00 -4.00
N LYS A 328 -6.29 -14.32 -3.00
CA LYS A 328 -7.72 -14.03 -2.89
C LYS A 328 -7.93 -12.52 -2.69
N ILE A 329 -9.14 -12.04 -2.97
CA ILE A 329 -9.57 -10.68 -2.62
C ILE A 329 -9.84 -10.63 -1.11
N THR A 330 -8.77 -10.63 -0.34
CA THR A 330 -8.75 -10.47 1.12
C THR A 330 -7.58 -9.54 1.49
N ASP A 331 -7.60 -9.00 2.70
CA ASP A 331 -6.51 -8.18 3.25
C ASP A 331 -6.09 -7.04 2.29
N GLY A 332 -4.83 -6.98 1.85
CA GLY A 332 -4.35 -5.96 0.94
C GLY A 332 -5.07 -5.95 -0.41
N ASN A 333 -5.41 -7.12 -0.97
CA ASN A 333 -6.09 -7.21 -2.27
C ASN A 333 -7.53 -6.71 -2.21
N GLU A 334 -8.20 -6.83 -1.06
CA GLU A 334 -9.51 -6.24 -0.84
C GLU A 334 -9.45 -4.71 -0.92
N LEU A 335 -8.46 -4.11 -0.24
CA LEU A 335 -8.23 -2.66 -0.28
C LEU A 335 -7.89 -2.16 -1.69
N MET A 336 -7.08 -2.91 -2.45
CA MET A 336 -6.78 -2.58 -3.85
C MET A 336 -8.04 -2.62 -4.71
N ALA A 337 -8.91 -3.62 -4.54
CA ALA A 337 -10.18 -3.70 -5.26
C ALA A 337 -11.11 -2.52 -4.95
N GLU A 338 -11.15 -2.08 -3.69
CA GLU A 338 -11.91 -0.88 -3.29
C GLU A 338 -11.36 0.39 -3.93
N TYR A 339 -10.03 0.54 -3.97
CA TYR A 339 -9.39 1.69 -4.60
C TYR A 339 -9.62 1.72 -6.12
N GLN A 340 -9.59 0.54 -6.76
CA GLN A 340 -9.94 0.40 -8.17
C GLN A 340 -11.39 0.84 -8.43
N ALA A 341 -12.36 0.30 -7.68
CA ALA A 341 -13.78 0.64 -7.85
C ALA A 341 -14.08 2.13 -7.62
N ALA A 342 -13.32 2.78 -6.72
CA ALA A 342 -13.45 4.21 -6.45
C ALA A 342 -12.62 5.11 -7.38
N GLY A 343 -11.81 4.55 -8.29
CA GLY A 343 -10.84 5.30 -9.11
C GLY A 343 -9.85 6.13 -8.27
N ARG A 344 -9.55 5.65 -7.05
CA ARG A 344 -8.83 6.39 -6.02
C ARG A 344 -7.32 6.15 -6.12
N PRO A 345 -6.49 7.20 -6.03
CA PRO A 345 -5.05 7.02 -6.03
C PRO A 345 -4.54 6.50 -4.68
N LEU A 346 -3.46 5.72 -4.73
CA LEU A 346 -2.72 5.19 -3.60
C LEU A 346 -1.24 5.63 -3.69
N ARG A 347 -0.52 5.49 -2.59
CA ARG A 347 0.94 5.76 -2.59
C ARG A 347 1.69 4.54 -3.10
N TYR A 348 2.60 4.74 -4.05
CA TYR A 348 3.53 3.71 -4.48
C TYR A 348 4.93 4.01 -3.92
N TRP A 349 5.41 3.10 -3.09
CA TRP A 349 6.76 3.09 -2.54
C TRP A 349 7.62 2.11 -3.30
N HIS A 350 8.83 2.52 -3.63
CA HIS A 350 9.77 1.68 -4.35
C HIS A 350 11.14 1.73 -3.70
N LYS A 351 11.81 0.58 -3.65
CA LYS A 351 13.22 0.45 -3.27
C LYS A 351 13.99 -0.25 -4.37
N PRO A 352 14.87 0.46 -5.09
CA PRO A 352 15.73 -0.15 -6.08
C PRO A 352 16.81 -1.03 -5.42
N TYR A 353 17.42 -1.92 -6.20
CA TYR A 353 18.47 -2.81 -5.75
C TYR A 353 19.63 -2.03 -5.12
N GLN A 354 19.99 -2.38 -3.89
CA GLN A 354 20.99 -1.68 -3.06
C GLN A 354 20.65 -0.20 -2.75
N GLY A 355 19.43 0.25 -3.03
CA GLY A 355 18.95 1.58 -2.70
C GLY A 355 18.13 1.68 -1.41
N GLN A 356 17.50 2.83 -1.25
CA GLN A 356 16.59 3.16 -0.15
C GLN A 356 15.13 3.12 -0.65
N PHE A 357 14.17 2.95 0.26
CA PHE A 357 12.78 3.16 -0.10
C PHE A 357 12.52 4.64 -0.33
N SER A 358 11.78 4.99 -1.37
CA SER A 358 11.24 6.34 -1.56
C SER A 358 9.75 6.29 -1.83
N PHE A 359 9.00 7.29 -1.35
CA PHE A 359 7.65 7.52 -1.84
C PHE A 359 7.77 8.07 -3.26
N GLU A 360 7.71 7.18 -4.24
CA GLU A 360 8.13 7.50 -5.60
C GLU A 360 7.03 8.26 -6.36
N THR A 361 5.80 7.77 -6.28
CA THR A 361 4.68 8.35 -7.02
C THR A 361 3.34 8.04 -6.36
N TRP A 362 2.36 8.91 -6.55
CA TRP A 362 0.98 8.48 -6.48
C TRP A 362 0.67 7.60 -7.69
N ALA A 363 -0.23 6.63 -7.53
CA ALA A 363 -0.67 5.80 -8.64
C ALA A 363 -2.14 5.44 -8.49
N VAL A 364 -2.83 5.25 -9.62
CA VAL A 364 -4.22 4.77 -9.66
C VAL A 364 -4.27 3.41 -10.33
N ILE A 365 -5.13 2.53 -9.83
CA ILE A 365 -5.33 1.19 -10.42
C ILE A 365 -6.18 1.37 -11.68
N VAL A 366 -5.67 0.90 -12.80
CA VAL A 366 -6.31 1.02 -14.13
C VAL A 366 -6.68 -0.33 -14.73
N GLN A 367 -6.16 -1.42 -14.16
CA GLN A 367 -6.53 -2.77 -14.57
C GLN A 367 -6.13 -3.77 -13.48
N ARG A 368 -6.85 -4.89 -13.38
CA ARG A 368 -6.51 -6.02 -12.51
C ARG A 368 -6.47 -7.33 -13.29
N ARG A 369 -5.37 -8.06 -13.17
CA ARG A 369 -5.14 -9.33 -13.87
C ARG A 369 -4.82 -10.47 -12.90
N MET A 370 -4.97 -11.71 -13.35
CA MET A 370 -4.49 -12.91 -12.66
C MET A 370 -3.40 -13.55 -13.49
N ARG A 371 -2.25 -13.87 -12.87
CA ARG A 371 -1.09 -14.49 -13.51
C ARG A 371 -0.60 -15.69 -12.69
N TRP A 372 0.20 -16.54 -13.34
CA TRP A 372 1.02 -17.52 -12.63
C TRP A 372 2.28 -16.84 -12.08
N GLY A 373 2.56 -17.07 -10.80
CA GLY A 373 3.80 -16.69 -10.13
C GLY A 373 4.28 -17.77 -9.17
N VAL A 374 5.37 -17.50 -8.48
CA VAL A 374 6.00 -18.44 -7.52
C VAL A 374 5.97 -17.82 -6.13
N GLY A 375 5.37 -18.54 -5.18
CA GLY A 375 5.26 -18.12 -3.78
C GLY A 375 6.60 -18.15 -3.02
N ALA A 376 6.56 -17.65 -1.79
CA ALA A 376 7.68 -17.74 -0.85
C ALA A 376 8.05 -19.18 -0.49
N ASP A 377 7.07 -20.09 -0.56
CA ASP A 377 7.19 -21.55 -0.44
C ASP A 377 7.85 -22.23 -1.66
N LYS A 378 8.16 -21.47 -2.71
CA LYS A 378 8.71 -21.96 -4.00
C LYS A 378 7.74 -22.77 -4.83
N GLU A 379 6.45 -22.73 -4.50
CA GLU A 379 5.41 -23.39 -5.28
C GLU A 379 4.75 -22.41 -6.25
N TRP A 380 4.27 -22.95 -7.36
CA TRP A 380 3.47 -22.18 -8.32
C TRP A 380 2.09 -21.86 -7.76
N ARG A 381 1.60 -20.67 -8.07
CA ARG A 381 0.32 -20.16 -7.58
C ARG A 381 -0.28 -19.13 -8.54
N ARG A 382 -1.57 -18.89 -8.40
CA ARG A 382 -2.26 -17.75 -9.01
C ARG A 382 -2.07 -16.50 -8.16
N GLU A 383 -1.64 -15.41 -8.78
CA GLU A 383 -1.42 -14.13 -8.12
C GLU A 383 -2.00 -12.96 -8.92
N PHE A 384 -2.49 -11.95 -8.21
CA PHE A 384 -2.99 -10.74 -8.83
C PHE A 384 -1.83 -9.91 -9.37
N HIS A 385 -2.04 -9.33 -10.54
CA HIS A 385 -1.23 -8.26 -11.11
C HIS A 385 -2.10 -7.00 -11.19
N TRP A 386 -1.82 -6.05 -10.31
CA TRP A 386 -2.44 -4.74 -10.27
C TRP A 386 -1.67 -3.80 -11.20
N ILE A 387 -2.32 -3.34 -12.26
CA ILE A 387 -1.73 -2.40 -13.19
C ILE A 387 -1.96 -0.99 -12.65
N LEU A 388 -0.87 -0.31 -12.29
CA LEU A 388 -0.90 1.01 -11.68
C LEU A 388 -0.37 2.05 -12.68
N ALA A 389 -1.17 3.08 -12.93
CA ALA A 389 -0.77 4.25 -13.70
C ALA A 389 -0.26 5.34 -12.74
N PRO A 390 1.00 5.80 -12.85
CA PRO A 390 1.52 6.90 -12.04
C PRO A 390 0.76 8.20 -12.31
N VAL A 391 0.47 8.95 -11.25
CA VAL A 391 -0.15 10.28 -11.32
C VAL A 391 0.63 11.28 -10.44
N PRO A 392 0.71 12.57 -10.81
CA PRO A 392 1.52 13.54 -10.06
C PRO A 392 1.00 13.79 -8.64
N SER A 393 -0.31 13.80 -8.47
CA SER A 393 -0.96 14.04 -7.18
C SER A 393 -2.32 13.33 -7.13
N PRO A 394 -2.97 13.29 -5.96
CA PRO A 394 -4.35 12.86 -5.86
C PRO A 394 -5.37 13.75 -6.61
N GLU A 395 -5.01 14.95 -7.04
CA GLU A 395 -5.93 15.83 -7.75
C GLU A 395 -6.10 15.37 -9.20
N ARG A 396 -7.33 14.98 -9.56
CA ARG A 396 -7.64 14.45 -10.90
C ARG A 396 -7.30 15.42 -12.03
N GLU A 397 -7.39 16.72 -11.78
CA GLU A 397 -7.04 17.76 -12.76
C GLU A 397 -5.56 17.71 -13.17
N THR A 398 -4.70 17.09 -12.36
CA THR A 398 -3.26 16.92 -12.65
C THR A 398 -2.94 15.66 -13.46
N TRP A 399 -3.96 14.83 -13.76
CA TRP A 399 -3.71 13.51 -14.33
C TRP A 399 -3.57 13.58 -15.86
N PRO A 400 -2.61 12.84 -16.44
CA PRO A 400 -2.47 12.73 -17.89
C PRO A 400 -3.72 12.09 -18.55
N SER A 401 -4.02 12.46 -19.79
CA SER A 401 -5.19 11.96 -20.53
C SER A 401 -5.19 10.44 -20.68
N GLU A 402 -4.02 9.84 -20.87
CA GLU A 402 -3.84 8.39 -21.01
C GLU A 402 -4.26 7.61 -19.76
N VAL A 403 -4.24 8.24 -18.58
CA VAL A 403 -4.74 7.64 -17.34
C VAL A 403 -6.26 7.60 -17.35
N PHE A 404 -6.90 8.69 -17.77
CA PHE A 404 -8.37 8.73 -17.91
C PHE A 404 -8.87 7.75 -18.96
N GLU A 405 -8.22 7.68 -20.12
CA GLU A 405 -8.56 6.72 -21.16
C GLU A 405 -8.55 5.27 -20.66
N ALA A 406 -7.59 4.92 -19.79
CA ALA A 406 -7.52 3.60 -19.20
C ALA A 406 -8.54 3.37 -18.08
N LEU A 407 -8.83 4.38 -17.26
CA LEU A 407 -9.89 4.30 -16.25
C LEU A 407 -11.27 4.15 -16.89
N ASP A 408 -11.53 4.86 -17.98
CA ASP A 408 -12.78 4.77 -18.74
C ASP A 408 -12.92 3.41 -19.44
N ALA A 409 -11.79 2.80 -19.82
CA ALA A 409 -11.74 1.45 -20.37
C ALA A 409 -11.80 0.33 -19.30
N ASP A 410 -11.50 0.64 -18.03
CA ASP A 410 -11.52 -0.34 -16.96
C ASP A 410 -12.95 -0.72 -16.60
N THR A 411 -13.28 -2.00 -16.84
CA THR A 411 -14.59 -2.56 -16.48
C THR A 411 -14.62 -3.08 -15.04
N GLY A 412 -13.50 -3.04 -14.31
CA GLY A 412 -13.33 -3.64 -12.98
C GLY A 412 -13.27 -5.18 -12.99
N ILE A 413 -13.41 -5.80 -14.17
CA ILE A 413 -13.37 -7.24 -14.39
C ILE A 413 -11.92 -7.74 -14.24
N LEU A 414 -11.78 -8.92 -13.63
CA LEU A 414 -10.50 -9.62 -13.55
C LEU A 414 -10.13 -10.21 -14.91
N TYR A 415 -9.00 -9.80 -15.48
CA TYR A 415 -8.43 -10.44 -16.65
C TYR A 415 -7.64 -11.67 -16.22
N ASP A 416 -8.21 -12.86 -16.40
CA ASP A 416 -7.52 -14.10 -16.04
C ASP A 416 -6.63 -14.59 -17.18
N ASP A 417 -5.32 -14.42 -17.03
CA ASP A 417 -4.36 -14.87 -18.02
C ASP A 417 -3.82 -16.27 -17.70
N THR A 418 -4.20 -16.86 -16.57
CA THR A 418 -3.74 -18.20 -16.16
C THR A 418 -4.27 -19.31 -17.06
N ASP A 419 -5.31 -19.02 -17.84
CA ASP A 419 -5.84 -19.90 -18.89
C ASP A 419 -4.99 -19.90 -20.17
N SER A 420 -4.21 -18.83 -20.40
CA SER A 420 -3.46 -18.65 -21.66
C SER A 420 -2.15 -19.45 -21.70
N TYR A 421 -1.62 -19.84 -20.53
CA TYR A 421 -0.34 -20.56 -20.36
C TYR A 421 -0.31 -21.32 -19.04
N ARG A 422 0.62 -22.27 -18.92
CA ARG A 422 0.85 -23.07 -17.72
C ARG A 422 2.23 -22.77 -17.10
N PRO A 423 2.44 -23.04 -15.80
CA PRO A 423 3.76 -23.04 -15.19
C PRO A 423 4.83 -23.81 -16.00
N SER A 424 4.47 -25.01 -16.49
CA SER A 424 5.32 -25.88 -17.29
C SER A 424 5.77 -25.30 -18.65
N ASP A 425 5.04 -24.30 -19.15
CA ASP A 425 5.36 -23.64 -20.41
C ASP A 425 6.56 -22.68 -20.26
N VAL A 426 6.80 -22.15 -19.05
CA VAL A 426 7.83 -21.13 -18.78
C VAL A 426 8.97 -21.60 -17.89
N ASP A 427 8.75 -22.60 -17.03
CA ASP A 427 9.76 -23.12 -16.11
C ASP A 427 10.17 -24.55 -16.47
N PRO A 428 11.44 -24.76 -16.86
CA PRO A 428 11.96 -26.08 -17.19
C PRO A 428 11.85 -27.12 -16.05
N LYS A 429 11.82 -26.69 -14.78
CA LYS A 429 11.83 -27.61 -13.62
C LYS A 429 10.51 -28.34 -13.42
N VAL A 430 9.40 -27.69 -13.78
CA VAL A 430 8.04 -28.24 -13.68
C VAL A 430 7.48 -28.59 -15.06
N ARG A 431 8.35 -28.72 -16.07
CA ARG A 431 7.95 -28.98 -17.44
C ARG A 431 7.28 -30.35 -17.56
N ASP A 432 6.08 -30.34 -18.14
CA ASP A 432 5.37 -31.54 -18.52
C ASP A 432 6.02 -32.14 -19.77
N THR A 433 6.49 -33.39 -19.68
CA THR A 433 7.13 -34.12 -20.77
C THR A 433 6.14 -34.92 -21.61
N SER A 434 4.86 -34.97 -21.22
CA SER A 434 3.81 -35.63 -22.01
C SER A 434 3.38 -34.82 -23.23
N GLU A 435 3.51 -33.50 -23.16
CA GLU A 435 3.26 -32.58 -24.27
C GLU A 435 4.59 -32.18 -24.93
N SER A 436 4.69 -32.38 -26.24
CA SER A 436 5.88 -31.97 -27.01
C SER A 436 6.04 -30.44 -27.01
N ASP A 437 7.27 -29.95 -27.21
CA ASP A 437 7.50 -28.49 -27.37
C ASP A 437 6.70 -27.91 -28.55
N GLU A 438 6.45 -28.71 -29.59
CA GLU A 438 5.72 -28.30 -30.80
C GLU A 438 4.21 -28.19 -30.53
N ASP A 439 3.63 -29.16 -29.84
CA ASP A 439 2.20 -29.13 -29.47
C ASP A 439 1.92 -27.99 -28.48
N ALA A 440 2.80 -27.81 -27.49
CA ALA A 440 2.72 -26.69 -26.57
C ALA A 440 2.84 -25.34 -27.31
N TYR A 441 3.76 -25.24 -28.27
CA TYR A 441 3.90 -24.05 -29.11
C TYR A 441 2.62 -23.76 -29.90
N LYS A 442 2.01 -24.77 -30.53
CA LYS A 442 0.75 -24.65 -31.27
C LYS A 442 -0.39 -24.14 -30.36
N ARG A 443 -0.56 -24.74 -29.18
CA ARG A 443 -1.55 -24.31 -28.16
C ARG A 443 -1.35 -22.86 -27.72
N LEU A 444 -0.12 -22.50 -27.33
CA LEU A 444 0.21 -21.15 -26.85
C LEU A 444 0.05 -20.09 -27.93
N THR A 445 0.41 -20.43 -29.17
CA THR A 445 0.27 -19.55 -30.34
C THR A 445 -1.19 -19.26 -30.64
N LEU A 446 -2.05 -20.29 -30.63
CA LEU A 446 -3.49 -20.12 -30.85
C LEU A 446 -4.12 -19.16 -29.82
N ASN A 447 -3.76 -19.33 -28.54
CA ASN A 447 -4.21 -18.42 -27.48
C ASN A 447 -3.70 -16.98 -27.69
N ALA A 448 -2.41 -16.82 -28.02
CA ALA A 448 -1.79 -15.51 -28.26
C ALA A 448 -2.41 -14.77 -29.45
N GLU A 449 -2.69 -15.47 -30.55
CA GLU A 449 -3.35 -14.88 -31.73
C GLU A 449 -4.79 -14.48 -31.43
N ALA A 450 -5.56 -15.32 -30.72
CA ALA A 450 -6.91 -14.97 -30.28
C ALA A 450 -6.91 -13.73 -29.36
N ASN A 451 -5.94 -13.63 -28.45
CA ASN A 451 -5.76 -12.46 -27.59
C ASN A 451 -5.37 -11.20 -28.39
N ALA A 452 -4.45 -11.33 -29.34
CA ALA A 452 -4.01 -10.23 -30.20
C ALA A 452 -5.14 -9.72 -31.11
N GLU A 453 -5.95 -10.62 -31.68
CA GLU A 453 -7.14 -10.24 -32.43
C GLU A 453 -8.16 -9.51 -31.56
N ARG A 454 -8.43 -10.01 -30.35
CA ARG A 454 -9.35 -9.35 -29.40
C ARG A 454 -8.86 -7.93 -29.08
N ARG A 455 -7.56 -7.75 -28.83
CA ARG A 455 -6.94 -6.44 -28.60
C ARG A 455 -7.03 -5.54 -29.84
N GLY A 456 -6.80 -6.09 -31.04
CA GLY A 456 -6.88 -5.36 -32.30
C GLY A 456 -8.30 -4.87 -32.67
N ARG A 457 -9.34 -5.47 -32.09
CA ARG A 457 -10.74 -5.03 -32.26
C ARG A 457 -11.13 -3.86 -31.34
N LEU A 458 -10.28 -3.49 -30.37
CA LEU A 458 -10.53 -2.34 -29.51
C LEU A 458 -10.42 -1.04 -30.32
N GLN A 459 -11.48 -0.24 -30.33
CA GLN A 459 -11.47 1.05 -31.04
C GLN A 459 -10.55 2.08 -30.39
N LYS A 460 -10.42 2.04 -29.06
CA LYS A 460 -9.56 2.92 -28.25
C LYS A 460 -8.79 2.09 -27.22
N PRO A 461 -7.70 1.42 -27.61
CA PRO A 461 -6.90 0.62 -26.68
C PRO A 461 -6.12 1.53 -25.73
N SER A 462 -6.22 1.25 -24.42
CA SER A 462 -5.46 1.94 -23.39
C SER A 462 -3.96 1.61 -23.47
N LEU A 463 -3.10 2.34 -22.74
CA LEU A 463 -1.69 1.96 -22.61
C LEU A 463 -1.52 0.56 -22.00
N ALA A 464 -2.38 0.16 -21.04
CA ALA A 464 -2.36 -1.19 -20.50
C ALA A 464 -2.64 -2.24 -21.60
N ASP A 465 -3.65 -2.01 -22.46
CA ASP A 465 -3.99 -2.94 -23.54
C ASP A 465 -2.88 -3.07 -24.59
N ARG A 466 -2.13 -1.99 -24.82
CA ARG A 466 -1.02 -1.96 -25.78
C ARG A 466 0.26 -2.60 -25.25
N PHE A 467 0.61 -2.34 -23.98
CA PHE A 467 1.95 -2.63 -23.46
C PHE A 467 2.01 -3.78 -22.45
N VAL A 468 0.89 -4.19 -21.85
CA VAL A 468 0.87 -5.39 -21.00
C VAL A 468 1.05 -6.64 -21.86
N ARG A 469 2.27 -7.18 -21.85
CA ARG A 469 2.68 -8.34 -22.65
C ARG A 469 1.88 -9.61 -22.30
N ASP A 470 1.60 -10.42 -23.32
CA ASP A 470 0.94 -11.71 -23.22
C ASP A 470 1.96 -12.81 -22.83
N PRO A 471 1.80 -13.47 -21.67
CA PRO A 471 2.69 -14.49 -21.18
C PRO A 471 2.60 -15.77 -22.01
N GLY A 472 1.46 -16.07 -22.62
CA GLY A 472 1.30 -17.19 -23.53
C GLY A 472 2.14 -17.01 -24.78
N ALA A 473 2.14 -15.80 -25.35
CA ALA A 473 2.99 -15.47 -26.50
C ALA A 473 4.49 -15.57 -26.15
N ARG A 474 4.89 -15.04 -24.99
CA ARG A 474 6.27 -15.20 -24.47
C ARG A 474 6.63 -16.67 -24.23
N ALA A 475 5.73 -17.44 -23.63
CA ALA A 475 5.93 -18.84 -23.32
C ALA A 475 6.09 -19.68 -24.59
N ALA A 476 5.35 -19.36 -25.66
CA ALA A 476 5.52 -20.00 -26.96
C ALA A 476 6.96 -19.84 -27.47
N VAL A 477 7.53 -18.64 -27.39
CA VAL A 477 8.93 -18.41 -27.79
C VAL A 477 9.92 -19.14 -26.88
N ILE A 478 9.64 -19.26 -25.57
CA ILE A 478 10.44 -20.08 -24.66
C ILE A 478 10.45 -21.54 -25.13
N ARG A 479 9.28 -22.14 -25.43
CA ARG A 479 9.18 -23.51 -25.99
C ARG A 479 9.95 -23.63 -27.31
N ARG A 480 9.74 -22.70 -28.24
CA ARG A 480 10.37 -22.69 -29.57
C ARG A 480 11.90 -22.59 -29.51
N SER A 481 12.42 -21.76 -28.60
CA SER A 481 13.86 -21.50 -28.49
C SER A 481 14.66 -22.68 -27.91
N LYS A 482 14.01 -23.52 -27.10
CA LYS A 482 14.65 -24.64 -26.37
C LYS A 482 15.92 -24.20 -25.61
N GLY A 483 15.92 -22.98 -25.07
CA GLY A 483 17.07 -22.41 -24.35
C GLY A 483 18.23 -21.93 -25.25
N ASN A 484 17.98 -21.69 -26.54
CA ASN A 484 18.98 -21.23 -27.50
C ASN A 484 18.66 -19.83 -28.06
N CYS A 485 19.70 -19.05 -28.32
CA CYS A 485 19.55 -17.80 -29.10
C CYS A 485 19.05 -18.14 -30.51
N GLU A 486 17.99 -17.46 -30.95
CA GLU A 486 17.38 -17.69 -32.26
C GLU A 486 17.98 -16.82 -33.37
N SER A 487 18.85 -15.86 -33.03
CA SER A 487 19.57 -15.05 -34.03
C SER A 487 20.50 -15.93 -34.87
N PRO A 488 20.36 -15.98 -36.21
CA PRO A 488 21.22 -16.79 -37.08
C PRO A 488 22.65 -16.23 -37.18
N ARG A 489 22.89 -15.03 -36.63
CA ARG A 489 24.19 -14.36 -36.56
C ARG A 489 24.77 -14.35 -35.15
N CYS A 490 24.28 -15.21 -34.28
CA CYS A 490 24.80 -15.33 -32.93
C CYS A 490 26.27 -15.80 -32.99
N ALA A 491 27.18 -15.01 -32.42
CA ALA A 491 28.60 -15.37 -32.32
C ALA A 491 28.89 -16.47 -31.29
N GLY A 492 27.86 -16.89 -30.55
CA GLY A 492 27.96 -17.82 -29.42
C GLY A 492 27.26 -17.24 -28.19
N HIS A 493 26.67 -18.12 -27.38
CA HIS A 493 26.10 -17.76 -26.09
C HIS A 493 26.30 -18.92 -25.10
N PRO A 494 26.42 -18.64 -23.79
CA PRO A 494 26.62 -19.69 -22.79
C PRO A 494 25.38 -20.58 -22.66
N LYS A 495 25.61 -21.84 -22.25
CA LYS A 495 24.56 -22.78 -21.81
C LYS A 495 24.35 -22.77 -20.30
N GLU A 496 25.14 -21.99 -19.59
CA GLU A 496 24.94 -21.73 -18.17
C GLU A 496 23.56 -21.13 -17.92
N LEU A 497 22.94 -21.52 -16.80
CA LEU A 497 21.63 -21.05 -16.37
C LEU A 497 21.79 -19.98 -15.30
N THR A 498 20.77 -19.13 -15.15
CA THR A 498 20.71 -18.21 -14.00
C THR A 498 20.57 -18.98 -12.69
N ALA A 499 20.76 -18.31 -11.55
CA ALA A 499 20.50 -18.91 -10.24
C ALA A 499 19.05 -19.43 -10.06
N ALA A 500 18.10 -18.89 -10.84
CA ALA A 500 16.72 -19.38 -10.88
C ALA A 500 16.55 -20.66 -11.71
N GLY A 501 17.56 -21.05 -12.50
CA GLY A 501 17.54 -22.20 -13.40
C GLY A 501 17.03 -21.88 -14.82
N ASN A 502 16.98 -20.60 -15.19
CA ASN A 502 16.50 -20.17 -16.52
C ASN A 502 17.66 -19.95 -17.50
N PRO A 503 17.48 -20.20 -18.81
CA PRO A 503 18.47 -19.82 -19.82
C PRO A 503 18.76 -18.32 -19.78
N ILE A 504 20.01 -17.93 -20.04
CA ILE A 504 20.42 -16.52 -20.14
C ILE A 504 19.98 -15.96 -21.51
N LEU A 505 18.66 -15.77 -21.66
CA LEU A 505 17.99 -15.28 -22.85
C LEU A 505 16.89 -14.28 -22.48
N GLN A 506 16.59 -13.38 -23.42
CA GLN A 506 15.49 -12.44 -23.36
C GLN A 506 14.59 -12.68 -24.57
N VAL A 507 13.29 -12.87 -24.32
CA VAL A 507 12.28 -12.89 -25.39
C VAL A 507 11.87 -11.45 -25.66
N ASP A 508 11.96 -11.04 -26.91
CA ASP A 508 11.75 -9.65 -27.31
C ASP A 508 11.06 -9.55 -28.67
N HIS A 509 10.33 -8.46 -28.92
CA HIS A 509 9.54 -8.26 -30.15
C HIS A 509 10.42 -7.73 -31.29
N VAL A 510 10.45 -8.35 -32.46
CA VAL A 510 11.27 -7.87 -33.59
C VAL A 510 10.78 -6.52 -34.13
N GLN A 511 9.45 -6.34 -34.22
CA GLN A 511 8.79 -5.05 -34.34
C GLN A 511 8.23 -4.66 -32.97
N ASP A 512 8.77 -3.58 -32.40
CA ASP A 512 8.43 -3.09 -31.07
C ASP A 512 6.91 -2.81 -30.94
N LEU A 513 6.32 -3.11 -29.77
CA LEU A 513 4.89 -2.82 -29.50
C LEU A 513 4.58 -1.31 -29.63
N ALA A 514 5.53 -0.46 -29.24
CA ALA A 514 5.44 1.00 -29.39
C ALA A 514 5.35 1.48 -30.85
N LYS A 515 5.62 0.60 -31.83
CA LYS A 515 5.52 0.86 -33.28
C LYS A 515 4.47 -0.05 -33.92
N ASP A 516 3.38 -0.29 -33.20
CA ASP A 516 2.24 -1.10 -33.61
C ASP A 516 2.60 -2.55 -34.00
N GLY A 517 3.70 -3.08 -33.46
CA GLY A 517 4.02 -4.49 -33.57
C GLY A 517 3.02 -5.35 -32.79
N PRO A 518 2.57 -6.50 -33.31
CA PRO A 518 1.62 -7.35 -32.58
C PRO A 518 2.33 -8.20 -31.51
N ASP A 519 1.61 -8.48 -30.43
CA ASP A 519 2.10 -9.25 -29.28
C ASP A 519 1.92 -10.77 -29.49
N VAL A 520 2.58 -11.30 -30.52
CA VAL A 520 2.38 -12.67 -31.02
C VAL A 520 3.72 -13.39 -31.32
N PRO A 521 3.77 -14.73 -31.25
CA PRO A 521 5.05 -15.47 -31.34
C PRO A 521 5.84 -15.26 -32.64
N TRP A 522 5.17 -15.03 -33.78
CA TRP A 522 5.85 -14.77 -35.05
C TRP A 522 6.51 -13.39 -35.11
N ASN A 523 6.11 -12.45 -34.24
CA ASN A 523 6.75 -11.15 -34.05
C ASN A 523 7.74 -11.14 -32.86
N MET A 524 8.01 -12.29 -32.25
CA MET A 524 8.91 -12.39 -31.10
C MET A 524 10.10 -13.29 -31.41
N ILE A 525 11.22 -13.06 -30.72
CA ILE A 525 12.47 -13.79 -30.90
C ILE A 525 13.21 -13.93 -29.56
N ALA A 526 13.83 -15.10 -29.30
CA ALA A 526 14.69 -15.28 -28.13
C ALA A 526 16.15 -14.89 -28.46
N LEU A 527 16.72 -13.96 -27.70
CA LEU A 527 18.08 -13.45 -27.90
C LEU A 527 18.94 -13.59 -26.65
N CYS A 528 20.22 -13.92 -26.83
CA CYS A 528 21.20 -13.76 -25.76
C CYS A 528 21.51 -12.27 -25.51
N PRO A 529 22.11 -11.91 -24.36
CA PRO A 529 22.42 -10.51 -24.03
C PRO A 529 23.17 -9.77 -25.16
N ASN A 530 24.12 -10.44 -25.81
CA ASN A 530 24.89 -9.86 -26.93
C ASN A 530 24.02 -9.60 -28.16
N CYS A 531 23.19 -10.56 -28.57
CA CYS A 531 22.31 -10.37 -29.74
C CYS A 531 21.21 -9.34 -29.46
N HIS A 532 20.71 -9.29 -28.22
CA HIS A 532 19.77 -8.27 -27.80
C HIS A 532 20.40 -6.87 -27.85
N ALA A 533 21.63 -6.69 -27.34
CA ALA A 533 22.41 -5.47 -27.48
C ALA A 533 22.60 -5.04 -28.95
N LEU A 534 22.95 -5.99 -29.83
CA LEU A 534 23.09 -5.71 -31.26
C LEU A 534 21.77 -5.25 -31.91
N LYS A 535 20.64 -5.78 -31.45
CA LYS A 535 19.30 -5.40 -31.94
C LYS A 535 18.90 -4.00 -31.46
N THR A 536 19.23 -3.63 -30.22
CA THR A 536 18.77 -2.37 -29.62
C THR A 536 19.66 -1.18 -30.01
N TYR A 537 20.98 -1.31 -29.86
CA TYR A 537 21.92 -0.20 -30.06
C TYR A 537 23.15 -0.54 -30.92
N GLY A 538 23.17 -1.71 -31.58
CA GLY A 538 24.22 -2.05 -32.52
C GLY A 538 24.22 -1.17 -33.78
N VAL A 539 25.41 -0.92 -34.34
CA VAL A 539 25.59 -0.13 -35.59
C VAL A 539 24.76 -0.69 -36.75
N ASN A 540 24.59 -2.03 -36.80
CA ASN A 540 23.83 -2.73 -37.85
C ASN A 540 22.40 -3.11 -37.42
N ARG A 541 21.83 -2.47 -36.38
CA ARG A 541 20.54 -2.86 -35.78
C ARG A 541 19.40 -2.99 -36.78
N GLU A 542 19.28 -2.09 -37.76
CA GLU A 542 18.18 -2.11 -38.73
C GLU A 542 18.30 -3.29 -39.72
N LYS A 543 19.53 -3.69 -40.06
CA LYS A 543 19.78 -4.89 -40.85
C LYS A 543 19.50 -6.14 -40.02
N LEU A 544 19.90 -6.15 -38.76
CA LEU A 544 19.65 -7.26 -37.85
C LEU A 544 18.15 -7.45 -37.60
N ARG A 545 17.39 -6.38 -37.32
CA ARG A 545 15.93 -6.41 -37.14
C ARG A 545 15.20 -7.08 -38.31
N ARG A 546 15.57 -6.75 -39.56
CA ARG A 546 15.02 -7.41 -40.76
C ARG A 546 15.31 -8.90 -40.80
N ILE A 547 16.54 -9.30 -40.46
CA ILE A 547 16.94 -10.72 -40.41
C ILE A 547 16.17 -11.45 -39.30
N LEU A 548 16.06 -10.85 -38.12
CA LEU A 548 15.32 -11.43 -37.00
C LEU A 548 13.83 -11.56 -37.33
N ALA A 549 13.23 -10.58 -38.03
CA ALA A 549 11.84 -10.65 -38.45
C ALA A 549 11.57 -11.79 -39.43
N ALA A 550 12.44 -11.99 -40.43
CA ALA A 550 12.35 -13.15 -41.31
C ALA A 550 12.52 -14.46 -40.53
N THR A 551 13.54 -14.52 -39.66
CA THR A 551 13.84 -15.71 -38.84
C THR A 551 12.67 -16.07 -37.92
N ALA A 552 12.03 -15.10 -37.28
CA ALA A 552 10.90 -15.34 -36.38
C ALA A 552 9.70 -15.93 -37.12
N LYS A 553 9.40 -15.41 -38.33
CA LYS A 553 8.35 -15.95 -39.21
C LYS A 553 8.68 -17.36 -39.68
N ASP A 554 9.90 -17.59 -40.18
CA ASP A 554 10.32 -18.91 -40.66
C ASP A 554 10.25 -19.97 -39.55
N ARG A 555 10.74 -19.64 -38.35
CA ARG A 555 10.68 -20.53 -37.18
C ARG A 555 9.25 -20.76 -36.72
N HIS A 556 8.40 -19.74 -36.75
CA HIS A 556 6.99 -19.89 -36.42
C HIS A 556 6.29 -20.82 -37.41
N SER A 557 6.46 -20.62 -38.72
CA SER A 557 5.88 -21.50 -39.74
C SER A 557 6.41 -22.93 -39.66
N ALA A 558 7.69 -23.12 -39.34
CA ALA A 558 8.28 -24.44 -39.16
C ALA A 558 7.68 -25.17 -37.95
N ALA A 559 7.43 -24.48 -36.84
CA ALA A 559 6.85 -25.04 -35.63
C ALA A 559 5.33 -25.33 -35.72
N LEU A 560 4.65 -24.77 -36.74
CA LEU A 560 3.24 -25.06 -37.01
C LEU A 560 3.02 -26.20 -38.01
N ARG A 561 4.04 -26.60 -38.77
CA ARG A 561 4.00 -27.82 -39.60
C ARG A 561 3.87 -29.05 -38.71
#